data_AF-A0A8C4Q1N9-F1
#
_entry.id   AF-A0A8C4Q1N9-F1
#
_cell.length_a   1.000
_cell.length_b   1.000
_cell.length_c   1.000
_cell.angle_alpha   90.00
_cell.angle_beta   90.00
_cell.angle_gamma   90.00
#
_symmetry.space_group_name_H-M   'P 1'
#
loop_
_entity.id
_entity.type
_entity.pdbx_description
1 polymer ?
#
loop_
_entity_poly.entity_id
_entity_poly.type
_entity_poly.pdbx_seq_one_letter_code
_entity_poly.pdbx_strand_id
1 'polypeptide(L)'
;MYDKMVVVDPKAPTAEEHALRAVTKPRYMQWRETLSSSANLGFRIEGIKTDDGSINTNFKKTNTKEQIISLFKSFTNDNTHVQTKYLMRLRAMRDTLEISPFFQAHEVVGSSLLFVHDSRDQAKVWMIDFGKTRAMPVGQRLSHRKAWQEGNREDGYLTGLDHLITIIEDMLQSSTLQDSQ
;
A
#
# COMPACT_ATOMS: atom_id res chain seq x y z
N MET A 1 15.31 -7.59 16.60
CA MET A 1 13.92 -7.54 16.07
C MET A 1 12.90 -7.72 17.18
N TYR A 2 13.16 -8.64 18.12
CA TYR A 2 12.33 -8.87 19.30
C TYR A 2 12.04 -7.59 20.10
N ASP A 3 13.06 -6.80 20.48
CA ASP A 3 12.82 -5.58 21.27
C ASP A 3 11.91 -4.57 20.53
N LYS A 4 12.09 -4.44 19.21
CA LYS A 4 11.22 -3.59 18.37
C LYS A 4 9.78 -4.10 18.33
N MET A 5 9.57 -5.41 18.42
CA MET A 5 8.26 -6.04 18.44
C MET A 5 7.56 -5.77 19.78
N VAL A 6 8.26 -6.01 20.89
CA VAL A 6 7.77 -5.77 22.25
C VAL A 6 7.43 -4.30 22.49
N VAL A 7 8.23 -3.36 21.99
CA VAL A 7 7.95 -1.91 22.12
C VAL A 7 6.62 -1.52 21.47
N VAL A 8 6.21 -2.21 20.40
CA VAL A 8 4.99 -1.89 19.66
C VAL A 8 3.78 -2.62 20.22
N ASP A 9 3.97 -3.90 20.56
CA ASP A 9 2.98 -4.77 21.22
C ASP A 9 3.70 -5.81 22.10
N PRO A 10 3.69 -5.64 23.42
CA PRO A 10 4.32 -6.56 24.35
C PRO A 10 3.74 -7.98 24.35
N LYS A 11 2.53 -8.18 23.83
CA LYS A 11 1.85 -9.47 23.79
C LYS A 11 2.03 -10.22 22.47
N ALA A 12 2.68 -9.60 21.48
CA ALA A 12 2.83 -10.19 20.15
C ALA A 12 3.82 -11.37 20.06
N PRO A 13 4.93 -11.41 20.82
CA PRO A 13 5.83 -12.57 20.84
C PRO A 13 5.19 -13.78 21.53
N THR A 14 5.54 -15.00 21.11
CA THR A 14 5.16 -16.23 21.83
C THR A 14 5.93 -16.38 23.14
N ALA A 15 5.50 -17.30 24.02
CA ALA A 15 6.22 -17.60 25.26
C ALA A 15 7.68 -18.02 25.01
N GLU A 16 7.93 -18.78 23.94
CA GLU A 16 9.26 -19.22 23.52
C GLU A 16 10.10 -18.05 23.02
N GLU A 17 9.52 -17.16 22.20
CA GLU A 17 10.18 -15.94 21.70
C GLU A 17 10.55 -15.00 22.86
N HIS A 18 9.70 -14.91 23.89
CA HIS A 18 10.00 -14.18 25.13
C HIS A 18 11.15 -14.82 25.92
N ALA A 19 11.13 -16.14 26.10
CA ALA A 19 12.18 -16.86 26.81
C ALA A 19 13.55 -16.69 26.13
N LEU A 20 13.59 -16.74 24.80
CA LEU A 20 14.80 -16.56 24.00
C LEU A 20 15.19 -15.10 23.78
N ARG A 21 14.29 -14.15 24.09
CA ARG A 21 14.40 -12.72 23.75
C ARG A 21 14.76 -12.49 22.29
N ALA A 22 14.21 -13.32 21.40
CA ALA A 22 14.56 -13.35 19.99
C ALA A 22 13.35 -13.69 19.13
N VAL A 23 13.31 -13.11 17.92
CA VAL A 23 12.35 -13.47 16.85
C VAL A 23 13.13 -13.56 15.55
N THR A 24 12.74 -14.49 14.67
CA THR A 24 13.35 -14.60 13.35
C THR A 24 12.95 -13.42 12.47
N LYS A 25 13.76 -13.13 11.45
CA LYS A 25 13.46 -12.05 10.49
C LYS A 25 12.14 -12.27 9.73
N PRO A 26 11.86 -13.45 9.15
CA PRO A 26 10.57 -13.70 8.48
C PRO A 26 9.37 -13.47 9.41
N ARG A 27 9.43 -14.00 10.63
CA ARG A 27 8.40 -13.85 11.66
C ARG A 27 8.13 -12.38 12.03
N TYR A 28 9.19 -11.59 12.22
CA TYR A 28 9.06 -10.15 12.48
C TYR A 28 8.43 -9.41 11.30
N MET A 29 8.77 -9.78 10.07
CA MET A 29 8.22 -9.15 8.86
C MET A 29 6.72 -9.46 8.73
N GLN A 30 6.31 -10.72 8.91
CA GLN A 30 4.91 -11.14 8.87
C GLN A 30 4.07 -10.43 9.93
N TRP A 31 4.55 -10.37 11.18
CA TRP A 31 3.84 -9.62 12.23
C TRP A 31 3.76 -8.13 11.93
N ARG A 32 4.82 -7.54 11.36
CA ARG A 32 4.76 -6.12 10.98
C ARG A 32 3.74 -5.87 9.87
N GLU A 33 3.59 -6.80 8.94
CA GLU A 33 2.58 -6.72 7.88
C GLU A 33 1.16 -6.73 8.45
N THR A 34 0.88 -7.51 9.51
CA THR A 34 -0.44 -7.55 10.16
C THR A 34 -0.80 -6.27 10.91
N LEU A 35 0.19 -5.45 11.30
CA LEU A 35 -0.05 -4.17 11.95
C LEU A 35 -0.46 -3.06 10.99
N SER A 36 -0.17 -3.25 9.70
CA SER A 36 -0.47 -2.29 8.63
C SER A 36 -1.60 -2.81 7.76
N SER A 37 -2.07 -1.95 6.86
CA SER A 37 -3.01 -2.35 5.82
C SER A 37 -2.44 -3.35 4.80
N SER A 38 -1.14 -3.68 4.81
CA SER A 38 -0.55 -4.58 3.81
C SER A 38 -1.19 -5.98 3.82
N ALA A 39 -1.44 -6.56 5.00
CA ALA A 39 -2.02 -7.89 5.10
C ALA A 39 -3.49 -7.95 4.62
N ASN A 40 -4.26 -6.90 4.85
CA ASN A 40 -5.71 -6.90 4.59
C ASN A 40 -6.08 -6.22 3.26
N LEU A 41 -5.33 -5.18 2.89
CA LEU A 41 -5.62 -4.33 1.74
C LEU A 41 -4.57 -4.43 0.63
N GLY A 42 -3.46 -5.14 0.82
CA GLY A 42 -2.43 -5.33 -0.22
C GLY A 42 -1.51 -4.12 -0.45
N PHE A 43 -1.64 -3.04 0.33
CA PHE A 43 -0.74 -1.89 0.31
C PHE A 43 -0.61 -1.25 1.70
N ARG A 44 0.34 -0.34 1.89
CA ARG A 44 0.42 0.54 3.07
C ARG A 44 1.02 1.88 2.71
N ILE A 45 0.72 2.89 3.51
CA ILE A 45 1.32 4.22 3.40
C ILE A 45 2.67 4.18 4.13
N GLU A 46 3.75 4.55 3.45
CA GLU A 46 5.09 4.62 4.04
C GLU A 46 5.43 6.03 4.54
N GLY A 47 4.98 7.06 3.81
CA GLY A 47 5.30 8.44 4.14
C GLY A 47 4.43 9.43 3.38
N ILE A 48 4.27 10.61 3.97
CA ILE A 48 3.58 11.76 3.39
C ILE A 48 4.46 12.98 3.61
N LYS A 49 4.60 13.79 2.57
CA LYS A 49 5.18 15.13 2.64
C LYS A 49 4.13 16.14 2.18
N THR A 50 3.87 17.15 3.00
CA THR A 50 2.93 18.24 2.72
C THR A 50 3.65 19.48 2.19
N ASP A 51 2.86 20.44 1.69
CA ASP A 51 3.30 21.70 1.10
C ASP A 51 3.95 22.65 2.10
N ASP A 52 3.54 22.60 3.37
CA ASP A 52 4.19 23.26 4.51
C ASP A 52 5.58 22.68 4.86
N GLY A 53 6.01 21.63 4.15
CA GLY A 53 7.29 20.96 4.34
C GLY A 53 7.29 19.90 5.44
N SER A 54 6.16 19.66 6.11
CA SER A 54 6.04 18.60 7.11
C SER A 54 6.24 17.23 6.45
N ILE A 55 6.95 16.34 7.13
CA ILE A 55 7.18 14.95 6.70
C ILE A 55 6.70 14.04 7.82
N ASN A 56 5.76 13.15 7.49
CA ASN A 56 5.29 12.12 8.39
C ASN A 56 5.57 10.74 7.78
N THR A 57 6.19 9.85 8.56
CA THR A 57 6.47 8.45 8.17
C THR A 57 5.97 7.45 9.20
N ASN A 58 5.16 7.89 10.17
CA ASN A 58 4.70 7.05 11.28
C ASN A 58 3.32 6.43 11.01
N PHE A 59 3.23 5.59 9.98
CA PHE A 59 1.98 4.92 9.57
C PHE A 59 1.99 3.42 9.89
N LYS A 60 2.85 2.99 10.82
CA LYS A 60 3.07 1.56 11.15
C LYS A 60 1.82 0.84 11.69
N LYS A 61 0.84 1.60 12.19
CA LYS A 61 -0.42 1.10 12.75
C LYS A 61 -1.64 1.56 11.92
N THR A 62 -1.41 2.16 10.76
CA THR A 62 -2.48 2.53 9.83
C THR A 62 -2.95 1.27 9.10
N ASN A 63 -4.14 0.79 9.45
CA ASN A 63 -4.63 -0.49 8.96
C ASN A 63 -6.11 -0.50 8.53
N THR A 64 -6.92 0.46 8.99
CA THR A 64 -8.35 0.51 8.61
C THR A 64 -8.56 1.37 7.38
N LYS A 65 -9.65 1.08 6.67
CA LYS A 65 -10.08 1.85 5.50
C LYS A 65 -10.35 3.32 5.86
N GLU A 66 -10.98 3.57 7.00
CA GLU A 66 -11.34 4.91 7.48
C GLU A 66 -10.09 5.74 7.78
N GLN A 67 -9.07 5.13 8.38
CA GLN A 67 -7.78 5.78 8.61
C GLN A 67 -7.11 6.17 7.27
N ILE A 68 -7.17 5.28 6.28
CA ILE A 68 -6.59 5.56 4.95
C ILE A 68 -7.36 6.68 4.25
N ILE A 69 -8.69 6.66 4.28
CA ILE A 69 -9.52 7.74 3.72
C ILE A 69 -9.16 9.07 4.38
N SER A 70 -9.10 9.11 5.72
CA SER A 70 -8.74 10.32 6.46
C SER A 70 -7.34 10.85 6.06
N LEU A 71 -6.37 9.96 5.85
CA LEU A 71 -5.04 10.34 5.39
C LEU A 71 -5.04 10.86 3.96
N PHE A 72 -5.80 10.26 3.04
CA PHE A 72 -5.94 10.79 1.68
C PHE A 72 -6.61 12.15 1.67
N LYS A 73 -7.69 12.34 2.43
CA LYS A 73 -8.35 13.64 2.60
C LYS A 73 -7.38 14.69 3.12
N SER A 74 -6.64 14.38 4.19
CA SER A 74 -5.63 15.29 4.73
C SER A 74 -4.51 15.57 3.73
N PHE A 75 -4.00 14.56 3.03
CA PHE A 75 -2.92 14.71 2.05
C PHE A 75 -3.33 15.58 0.85
N THR A 76 -4.59 15.51 0.42
CA THR A 76 -5.10 16.31 -0.69
C THR A 76 -5.78 17.61 -0.26
N ASN A 77 -5.77 17.96 1.04
CA ASN A 77 -6.58 19.06 1.59
C ASN A 77 -8.06 18.99 1.16
N ASP A 78 -8.60 17.76 1.13
CA ASP A 78 -9.92 17.36 0.61
C ASP A 78 -10.26 17.89 -0.80
N ASN A 79 -9.25 18.20 -1.61
CA ASN A 79 -9.42 18.67 -2.99
C ASN A 79 -9.91 17.53 -3.90
N THR A 80 -11.20 17.54 -4.20
CA THR A 80 -11.88 16.52 -5.02
C THR A 80 -11.36 16.47 -6.45
N HIS A 81 -10.82 17.58 -7.00
CA HIS A 81 -10.24 17.59 -8.34
C HIS A 81 -8.93 16.80 -8.39
N VAL A 82 -8.05 16.98 -7.40
CA VAL A 82 -6.82 16.19 -7.23
C VAL A 82 -7.14 14.72 -6.98
N GLN A 83 -8.09 14.42 -6.08
CA GLN A 83 -8.54 13.06 -5.78
C GLN A 83 -9.08 12.36 -7.04
N THR A 84 -9.88 13.05 -7.85
CA THR A 84 -10.41 12.52 -9.13
C THR A 84 -9.30 12.20 -10.12
N LYS A 85 -8.29 13.09 -10.25
CA LYS A 85 -7.13 12.84 -11.12
C LYS A 85 -6.31 11.63 -10.66
N TYR A 86 -6.12 11.45 -9.35
CA TYR A 86 -5.50 10.24 -8.82
C TYR A 86 -6.30 8.99 -9.15
N LEU A 87 -7.62 9.01 -8.97
CA LEU A 87 -8.47 7.87 -9.32
C LEU A 87 -8.36 7.50 -10.81
N MET A 88 -8.47 8.49 -11.69
CA MET A 88 -8.32 8.27 -13.14
C MET A 88 -6.95 7.69 -13.48
N ARG A 89 -5.89 8.22 -12.87
CA ARG A 89 -4.52 7.74 -13.08
C ARG A 89 -4.34 6.29 -12.60
N LEU A 90 -4.88 5.93 -11.43
CA LEU A 90 -4.79 4.58 -10.88
C LEU A 90 -5.52 3.56 -11.74
N ARG A 91 -6.73 3.89 -12.22
CA ARG A 91 -7.48 3.05 -13.17
C ARG A 91 -6.68 2.82 -14.46
N ALA A 92 -6.15 3.89 -15.06
CA ALA A 92 -5.31 3.78 -16.25
C ALA A 92 -4.02 2.96 -16.00
N MET A 93 -3.42 3.08 -14.82
CA MET A 93 -2.28 2.26 -14.42
C MET A 93 -2.66 0.78 -14.30
N ARG A 94 -3.78 0.46 -13.65
CA ARG A 94 -4.29 -0.93 -13.56
C ARG A 94 -4.45 -1.53 -14.95
N ASP A 95 -5.16 -0.83 -15.85
CA ASP A 95 -5.43 -1.33 -17.21
C ASP A 95 -4.11 -1.54 -17.99
N THR A 96 -3.10 -0.68 -17.79
CA THR A 96 -1.77 -0.84 -18.39
C THR A 96 -1.01 -2.04 -17.81
N LEU A 97 -1.08 -2.24 -16.50
CA LEU A 97 -0.39 -3.32 -15.79
C LEU A 97 -0.96 -4.69 -16.16
N GLU A 98 -2.28 -4.79 -16.33
CA GLU A 98 -2.97 -6.02 -16.68
C GLU A 98 -2.51 -6.61 -18.01
N ILE A 99 -2.11 -5.78 -18.97
CA ILE A 99 -1.63 -6.22 -20.29
C ILE A 99 -0.11 -6.18 -20.42
N SER A 100 0.61 -5.71 -19.40
CA SER A 100 2.06 -5.51 -19.47
C SER A 100 2.80 -6.86 -19.42
N PRO A 101 3.56 -7.23 -20.47
CA PRO A 101 4.36 -8.46 -20.47
C PRO A 101 5.44 -8.43 -19.39
N PHE A 102 6.00 -7.25 -19.11
CA PHE A 102 6.95 -7.07 -18.01
C PHE A 102 6.27 -7.42 -16.69
N PHE A 103 5.13 -6.79 -16.39
CA PHE A 103 4.48 -6.94 -15.10
C PHE A 103 4.08 -8.39 -14.84
N GLN A 104 3.39 -9.02 -15.79
CA GLN A 104 2.96 -10.42 -15.69
C GLN A 104 4.11 -11.42 -15.50
N ALA A 105 5.34 -11.08 -15.91
CA ALA A 105 6.51 -11.94 -15.82
C ALA A 105 7.47 -11.58 -14.67
N HIS A 106 7.08 -10.67 -13.75
CA HIS A 106 7.93 -10.26 -12.63
C HIS A 106 7.16 -10.32 -11.31
N GLU A 107 7.79 -10.89 -10.28
CA GLU A 107 7.36 -10.71 -8.89
C GLU A 107 7.73 -9.28 -8.46
N VAL A 108 6.73 -8.43 -8.19
CA VAL A 108 6.89 -7.00 -7.90
C VAL A 108 6.75 -6.74 -6.40
N VAL A 109 7.81 -7.04 -5.65
CA VAL A 109 7.84 -6.88 -4.19
C VAL A 109 8.62 -5.64 -3.79
N GLY A 110 8.08 -4.88 -2.84
CA GLY A 110 8.78 -3.75 -2.21
C GLY A 110 8.88 -2.48 -3.05
N SER A 111 8.18 -2.42 -4.18
CA SER A 111 7.94 -1.19 -4.94
C SER A 111 6.89 -0.31 -4.26
N SER A 112 6.83 0.96 -4.67
CA SER A 112 5.84 1.91 -4.18
C SER A 112 5.09 2.62 -5.31
N LEU A 113 3.89 3.11 -5.01
CA LEU A 113 3.23 4.14 -5.81
C LEU A 113 3.53 5.51 -5.22
N LEU A 114 4.19 6.37 -5.99
CA LEU A 114 4.49 7.75 -5.59
C LEU A 114 3.39 8.68 -6.09
N PHE A 115 2.62 9.22 -5.15
CA PHE A 115 1.58 10.23 -5.38
C PHE A 115 2.20 11.63 -5.27
N VAL A 116 2.00 12.45 -6.29
CA VAL A 116 2.46 13.86 -6.29
C VAL A 116 1.35 14.74 -6.82
N HIS A 117 1.04 15.81 -6.09
CA HIS A 117 0.17 16.89 -6.55
C HIS A 117 0.77 18.27 -6.23
N ASP A 118 0.21 19.30 -6.85
CA ASP A 118 0.60 20.70 -6.61
C ASP A 118 -0.62 21.63 -6.46
N SER A 119 -0.34 22.90 -6.13
CA SER A 119 -1.36 23.94 -5.94
C SER A 119 -2.11 24.36 -7.21
N ARG A 120 -1.73 23.84 -8.39
CA ARG A 120 -2.44 24.02 -9.67
C ARG A 120 -3.28 22.81 -10.02
N ASP A 121 -3.60 22.00 -8.99
CA ASP A 121 -4.29 20.73 -9.05
C ASP A 121 -3.68 19.72 -10.03
N GLN A 122 -2.40 19.85 -10.38
CA GLN A 122 -1.74 18.78 -11.14
C GLN A 122 -1.58 17.60 -10.21
N ALA A 123 -1.90 16.39 -10.68
CA ALA A 123 -1.81 15.19 -9.85
C ALA A 123 -1.36 14.00 -10.70
N LYS A 124 -0.35 13.27 -10.24
CA LYS A 124 0.25 12.15 -10.97
C LYS A 124 0.67 11.04 -10.01
N VAL A 125 0.71 9.82 -10.54
CA VAL A 125 1.13 8.60 -9.83
C VAL A 125 2.10 7.81 -10.70
N TRP A 126 3.19 7.35 -10.09
CA TRP A 126 4.21 6.51 -10.71
C TRP A 126 4.60 5.33 -9.83
N MET A 127 5.02 4.25 -10.47
CA MET A 127 5.69 3.14 -9.78
C MET A 127 7.16 3.48 -9.61
N ILE A 128 7.69 3.23 -8.41
CA ILE A 128 9.09 3.43 -8.05
C ILE A 128 9.62 2.21 -7.28
N ASP A 129 10.94 2.19 -7.03
CA ASP A 129 11.63 1.20 -6.18
C ASP A 129 11.55 -0.26 -6.65
N PHE A 130 12.02 -0.53 -7.88
CA PHE A 130 12.08 -1.87 -8.46
C PHE A 130 13.27 -2.74 -7.96
N GLY A 131 13.98 -2.32 -6.90
CA GLY A 131 15.21 -2.98 -6.44
C GLY A 131 15.03 -4.42 -5.96
N LYS A 132 13.78 -4.85 -5.69
CA LYS A 132 13.41 -6.23 -5.34
C LYS A 132 12.44 -6.86 -6.33
N THR A 133 12.18 -6.20 -7.46
CA THR A 133 11.39 -6.77 -8.55
C THR A 133 12.21 -7.83 -9.26
N ARG A 134 11.67 -9.05 -9.39
CA ARG A 134 12.41 -10.22 -9.87
C ARG A 134 11.67 -10.90 -10.99
N ALA A 135 12.37 -11.19 -12.08
CA ALA A 135 11.82 -11.99 -13.16
C ALA A 135 11.37 -13.37 -12.67
N MET A 136 10.27 -13.85 -13.23
CA MET A 136 9.79 -15.23 -13.10
C MET A 136 10.58 -16.16 -14.03
N PRO A 137 10.64 -17.47 -13.73
CA PRO A 137 11.15 -18.44 -14.69
C PRO A 137 10.41 -18.34 -16.03
N VAL A 138 11.12 -18.63 -17.13
CA VAL A 138 10.59 -18.48 -18.48
C VAL A 138 9.25 -19.20 -18.64
N GLY A 139 8.25 -18.49 -19.17
CA GLY A 139 6.92 -19.02 -19.42
C GLY A 139 5.96 -18.97 -18.22
N GLN A 140 6.45 -18.66 -17.01
CA GLN A 140 5.58 -18.45 -15.84
C GLN A 140 5.04 -17.02 -15.81
N ARG A 141 3.78 -16.89 -15.39
CA ARG A 141 3.10 -15.60 -15.22
C ARG A 141 2.41 -15.53 -13.87
N LEU A 142 2.39 -14.33 -13.30
CA LEU A 142 1.67 -14.02 -12.08
C LEU A 142 0.32 -13.38 -12.43
N SER A 143 -0.68 -13.62 -11.58
CA SER A 143 -1.95 -12.91 -11.66
C SER A 143 -1.92 -11.57 -10.92
N HIS A 144 -1.01 -11.43 -9.95
CA HIS A 144 -0.91 -10.32 -8.99
C HIS A 144 -2.17 -10.13 -8.14
N ARG A 145 -3.08 -11.10 -8.15
CA ARG A 145 -4.36 -11.07 -7.43
C ARG A 145 -4.61 -12.28 -6.54
N LYS A 146 -4.02 -13.42 -6.88
CA LYS A 146 -4.11 -14.62 -6.04
C LYS A 146 -3.37 -14.36 -4.72
N ALA A 147 -3.89 -14.96 -3.65
CA ALA A 147 -3.23 -14.91 -2.35
C ALA A 147 -1.83 -15.53 -2.44
N TRP A 148 -0.86 -14.88 -1.80
CA TRP A 148 0.49 -15.42 -1.67
C TRP A 148 0.45 -16.75 -0.92
N GLN A 149 1.18 -17.72 -1.46
CA GLN A 149 1.45 -19.01 -0.82
C GLN A 149 2.91 -19.34 -1.07
N GLU A 150 3.54 -20.04 -0.13
CA GLU A 150 4.93 -20.46 -0.29
C GLU A 150 5.10 -21.23 -1.61
N GLY A 151 6.01 -20.75 -2.46
CA GLY A 151 6.28 -21.31 -3.78
C GLY A 151 5.52 -20.69 -4.96
N ASN A 152 4.38 -20.02 -4.75
CA ASN A 152 3.59 -19.45 -5.87
C ASN A 152 4.09 -18.09 -6.37
N ARG A 153 4.88 -17.37 -5.55
CA ARG A 153 5.48 -16.05 -5.82
C ARG A 153 4.49 -14.93 -6.16
N GLU A 154 3.20 -15.09 -5.85
CA GLU A 154 2.20 -14.05 -6.04
C GLU A 154 2.46 -12.88 -5.08
N ASP A 155 2.40 -11.65 -5.58
CA ASP A 155 2.75 -10.45 -4.80
C ASP A 155 1.52 -9.68 -4.29
N GLY A 156 0.32 -10.01 -4.79
CA GLY A 156 -0.92 -9.30 -4.44
C GLY A 156 -0.95 -7.84 -4.89
N TYR A 157 -0.08 -7.44 -5.84
CA TYR A 157 0.06 -6.03 -6.23
C TYR A 157 -1.24 -5.46 -6.80
N LEU A 158 -1.91 -6.20 -7.70
CA LEU A 158 -3.19 -5.74 -8.27
C LEU A 158 -4.31 -5.81 -7.24
N THR A 159 -4.30 -6.74 -6.30
CA THR A 159 -5.21 -6.69 -5.14
C THR A 159 -5.04 -5.39 -4.36
N GLY A 160 -3.80 -4.98 -4.12
CA GLY A 160 -3.47 -3.69 -3.49
C GLY A 160 -4.00 -2.49 -4.27
N LEU A 161 -3.77 -2.49 -5.58
CA LEU A 161 -4.24 -1.41 -6.47
C LEU A 161 -5.77 -1.36 -6.56
N ASP A 162 -6.44 -2.51 -6.64
CA ASP A 162 -7.90 -2.60 -6.69
C ASP A 162 -8.52 -2.03 -5.41
N HIS A 163 -8.02 -2.43 -4.23
CA HIS A 163 -8.49 -1.85 -2.97
C HIS A 163 -8.22 -0.35 -2.87
N LEU A 164 -7.07 0.12 -3.33
CA LEU A 164 -6.75 1.56 -3.32
C LEU A 164 -7.70 2.36 -4.22
N ILE A 165 -8.03 1.83 -5.40
CA ILE A 165 -9.03 2.41 -6.31
C ILE A 165 -10.39 2.49 -5.61
N THR A 166 -10.88 1.38 -5.05
CA THR A 166 -12.17 1.35 -4.34
C THR A 166 -12.21 2.35 -3.19
N ILE A 167 -11.14 2.48 -2.41
CA ILE A 167 -11.06 3.42 -1.29
C ILE A 167 -11.22 4.87 -1.76
N ILE A 168 -10.55 5.24 -2.86
CA ILE A 168 -10.63 6.60 -3.40
C ILE A 168 -12.01 6.86 -4.04
N GLU A 169 -12.61 5.84 -4.67
CA GLU A 169 -13.98 5.91 -5.19
C GLU A 169 -15.00 6.18 -4.08
N ASP A 170 -14.94 5.40 -2.99
CA ASP A 170 -15.85 5.55 -1.86
C ASP A 170 -15.68 6.91 -1.16
N MET A 171 -14.44 7.39 -1.07
CA MET A 171 -14.14 8.72 -0.55
C MET A 171 -14.82 9.82 -1.38
N LEU A 172 -14.72 9.76 -2.71
CA LEU A 172 -15.33 10.75 -3.62
C LEU A 172 -16.85 10.69 -3.62
N GLN A 173 -17.45 9.50 -3.54
CA GLN A 173 -18.90 9.33 -3.42
C GLN A 173 -19.43 9.94 -2.12
N SER A 174 -18.72 9.75 -1.01
CA SER A 174 -19.11 10.28 0.29
C SER A 174 -19.10 11.81 0.33
N SER A 175 -18.14 12.46 -0.33
CA SER A 175 -18.09 13.93 -0.43
C SER A 175 -19.23 14.49 -1.30
N THR A 176 -19.62 13.79 -2.37
CA THR A 176 -20.71 14.23 -3.27
C THR A 176 -22.07 14.25 -2.56
N LEU A 177 -22.30 13.32 -1.62
CA LEU A 177 -23.54 13.27 -0.83
C LEU A 177 -23.61 14.41 0.19
N GLN A 178 -22.47 14.88 0.73
CA GLN A 178 -22.42 15.98 1.69
C GLN A 178 -22.67 17.35 1.03
N ASP A 179 -22.23 17.55 -0.21
CA ASP A 179 -22.45 18.81 -0.96
C ASP A 179 -23.90 18.96 -1.47
N SER A 180 -24.70 17.88 -1.39
CA SER A 180 -26.10 17.84 -1.84
C SER A 180 -27.14 18.01 -0.71
N GLN A 181 -26.69 18.28 0.52
CA GLN A 181 -27.51 18.60 1.69
C GLN A 181 -27.28 20.04 2.13
#